data_AF-A0A0P7LDZ4-F1
#
_entry.id   AF-A0A0P7LDZ4-F1
#
_cell.length_a   1.000
_cell.length_b   1.000
_cell.length_c   1.000
_cell.angle_alpha   90.00
_cell.angle_beta   90.00
_cell.angle_gamma   90.00
#
_symmetry.space_group_name_H-M   'P 1'
#
loop_
_entity.id
_entity.type
_entity.pdbx_description
1 polymer ?
#
loop_
_entity_poly.entity_id
_entity_poly.type
_entity_poly.pdbx_seq_one_letter_code
_entity_poly.pdbx_strand_id
1 'polypeptide(L)'
;MNRTSPYYCRRSVLSLLISALIYAPPGMAAFTTNVIGVVNDETVDGNQKVDERGTTNNTHIINHGQQNVHGGVSNGSLIESGGYQDIGSHNNFVGQANNTTINGGRQSIHDGGISTGTTIESGNQDVYKGGISNGTTIKGGASRVEGGSANGILIDGGSQIVKVQGHADGTTINKSGSQDVVQGSLATNTTINGGRQYVEQSTVETTTIKNGGEQRVYESRALDTTIEGGTQSLNSKSTAKNTHIYSGGTQIVDNTSTSDVIEVYSGGVLDVREGANKFLI
;
A
#
# COMPACT_ATOMS: atom_id res chain seq x y z
N MET A 1 26.58 37.89 67.87
CA MET A 1 25.78 36.65 67.67
C MET A 1 25.36 36.60 66.20
N ASN A 2 26.13 35.89 65.37
CA ASN A 2 25.87 35.75 63.94
C ASN A 2 24.71 34.79 63.70
N ARG A 3 23.64 35.27 63.04
CA ARG A 3 22.57 34.44 62.48
C ARG A 3 22.79 34.34 60.97
N THR A 4 23.40 33.27 60.50
CA THR A 4 23.41 32.89 59.08
C THR A 4 22.12 32.12 58.79
N SER A 5 21.23 32.73 58.01
CA SER A 5 20.06 32.05 57.42
C SER A 5 20.51 31.28 56.17
N PRO A 6 20.26 29.97 56.05
CA PRO A 6 20.53 29.26 54.81
C PRO A 6 19.42 29.58 53.80
N TYR A 7 19.76 30.34 52.76
CA TYR A 7 18.90 30.56 51.60
C TYR A 7 18.71 29.25 50.83
N TYR A 8 17.58 28.57 51.04
CA TYR A 8 17.15 27.49 50.17
C TYR A 8 16.63 28.08 48.86
N CYS A 9 17.43 27.99 47.80
CA CYS A 9 17.00 28.35 46.45
C CYS A 9 16.01 27.27 45.96
N ARG A 10 14.71 27.56 45.96
CA ARG A 10 13.70 26.69 45.32
C ARG A 10 13.95 26.72 43.81
N ARG A 11 14.65 25.72 43.29
CA ARG A 11 14.69 25.47 41.84
C ARG A 11 13.29 25.12 41.38
N SER A 12 12.68 25.99 40.57
CA SER A 12 11.40 25.68 39.93
C SER A 12 11.55 24.44 39.05
N VAL A 13 10.51 23.61 38.93
CA VAL A 13 10.48 22.48 37.99
C VAL A 13 10.82 22.95 36.56
N LEU A 14 10.44 24.19 36.22
CA LEU A 14 10.78 24.85 34.96
C LEU A 14 12.30 25.07 34.80
N SER A 15 13.03 25.38 35.87
CA SER A 15 14.49 25.53 35.81
C SER A 15 15.22 24.19 35.65
N LEU A 16 14.65 23.10 36.17
CA LEU A 16 15.14 21.74 35.95
C LEU A 16 14.87 21.26 34.52
N LEU A 17 13.67 21.53 33.98
CA LEU A 17 13.31 21.24 32.59
C LEU A 17 14.18 22.02 31.59
N ILE A 18 14.39 23.32 31.82
CA ILE A 18 15.27 24.14 30.99
C ILE A 18 16.72 23.65 31.09
N SER A 19 17.20 23.26 32.28
CA SER A 19 18.55 22.71 32.41
C SER A 19 18.74 21.36 31.71
N ALA A 20 17.71 20.51 31.67
CA ALA A 20 17.74 19.25 30.92
C ALA A 20 17.75 19.48 29.40
N LEU A 21 17.05 20.52 28.92
CA LEU A 21 17.02 20.90 27.51
C LEU A 21 18.35 21.50 27.02
N ILE A 22 19.09 22.18 27.91
CA ILE A 22 20.38 22.82 27.59
C ILE A 22 21.56 21.82 27.70
N TYR A 23 21.43 20.76 28.51
CA TYR A 23 22.50 19.76 28.72
C TYR A 23 22.35 18.48 27.89
N ALA A 24 21.29 18.34 27.11
CA ALA A 24 21.17 17.25 26.14
C ALA A 24 22.23 17.45 25.03
N PRO A 25 23.06 16.44 24.71
CA PRO A 25 23.94 16.53 23.55
C PRO A 25 23.11 16.86 22.30
N PRO A 26 23.60 17.73 21.40
CA PRO A 26 22.87 18.10 20.19
C PRO A 26 22.69 16.85 19.32
N GLY A 27 21.51 16.22 19.37
CA GLY A 27 21.24 15.00 18.61
C GLY A 27 20.10 14.11 19.09
N MET A 28 19.59 14.23 20.32
CA MET A 28 18.44 13.43 20.77
C MET A 28 17.40 14.30 21.45
N ALA A 29 16.39 14.75 20.71
CA ALA A 29 15.14 15.11 21.34
C ALA A 29 14.55 13.82 21.92
N ALA A 30 14.30 13.79 23.23
CA ALA A 30 13.62 12.66 23.85
C ALA A 30 12.18 12.59 23.31
N PHE A 31 11.84 11.54 22.55
CA PHE A 31 10.48 11.29 22.09
C PHE A 31 9.69 10.51 23.14
N THR A 32 8.37 10.59 23.08
CA THR A 32 7.50 9.85 24.00
C THR A 32 7.48 8.37 23.62
N THR A 33 8.07 7.53 24.46
CA THR A 33 8.16 6.08 24.18
C THR A 33 6.82 5.36 24.30
N ASN A 34 5.92 5.80 25.19
CA ASN A 34 4.58 5.24 25.36
C ASN A 34 3.54 6.36 25.28
N VAL A 35 2.85 6.45 24.16
CA VAL A 35 1.85 7.46 23.86
C VAL A 35 0.49 6.95 24.31
N ILE A 36 -0.03 7.54 25.40
CA ILE A 36 -1.37 7.28 25.97
C ILE A 36 -2.29 8.52 25.92
N GLY A 37 -1.81 9.59 25.30
CA GLY A 37 -2.52 10.85 25.05
C GLY A 37 -2.10 11.40 23.69
N VAL A 38 -2.10 12.72 23.51
CA VAL A 38 -1.70 13.34 22.23
C VAL A 38 -0.26 13.81 22.29
N VAL A 39 0.54 13.44 21.28
CA VAL A 39 1.88 13.99 21.03
C VAL A 39 1.98 14.48 19.59
N ASN A 40 2.74 15.55 19.37
CA ASN A 40 2.87 16.20 18.07
C ASN A 40 4.35 16.39 17.72
N ASP A 41 4.68 16.27 16.44
CA ASP A 41 5.94 16.70 15.86
C ASP A 41 7.18 16.03 16.52
N GLU A 42 7.04 14.78 16.94
CA GLU A 42 8.13 14.00 17.53
C GLU A 42 8.97 13.33 16.45
N THR A 43 10.30 13.40 16.59
CA THR A 43 11.24 12.57 15.84
C THR A 43 11.53 11.29 16.61
N VAL A 44 11.22 10.14 16.02
CA VAL A 44 11.42 8.83 16.62
C VAL A 44 12.69 8.21 16.06
N ASP A 45 13.69 8.01 16.93
CA ASP A 45 14.98 7.36 16.65
C ASP A 45 15.18 6.04 17.45
N GLY A 46 14.14 5.64 18.18
CA GLY A 46 14.05 4.38 18.92
C GLY A 46 12.65 3.79 18.82
N ASN A 47 12.17 3.09 19.86
CA ASN A 47 10.85 2.47 19.84
C ASN A 47 9.78 3.34 20.54
N GLN A 48 8.77 3.76 19.78
CA GLN A 48 7.57 4.44 20.25
C GLN A 48 6.35 3.50 20.13
N LYS A 49 5.65 3.25 21.24
CA LYS A 49 4.34 2.59 21.26
C LYS A 49 3.22 3.62 21.33
N VAL A 50 2.21 3.48 20.48
CA VAL A 50 0.97 4.27 20.50
C VAL A 50 -0.17 3.34 20.91
N ASP A 51 -0.59 3.45 22.17
CA ASP A 51 -1.59 2.56 22.81
C ASP A 51 -3.03 3.02 22.52
N GLU A 52 -4.03 2.33 23.08
CA GLU A 52 -5.46 2.55 22.73
C GLU A 52 -6.04 3.95 22.99
N ARG A 53 -5.31 4.80 23.71
CA ARG A 53 -5.67 6.22 23.96
C ARG A 53 -4.65 7.19 23.36
N GLY A 54 -3.64 6.66 22.70
CA GLY A 54 -2.56 7.42 22.10
C GLY A 54 -2.97 8.01 20.76
N THR A 55 -2.55 9.24 20.52
CA THR A 55 -2.58 9.87 19.21
C THR A 55 -1.24 10.55 18.95
N THR A 56 -0.61 10.21 17.84
CA THR A 56 0.56 10.94 17.35
C THR A 56 0.17 11.76 16.13
N ASN A 57 0.71 12.98 16.02
CA ASN A 57 0.55 13.80 14.83
C ASN A 57 1.94 14.21 14.32
N ASN A 58 2.13 14.11 13.01
CA ASN A 58 3.35 14.51 12.30
C ASN A 58 4.61 13.83 12.84
N THR A 59 4.52 12.55 13.23
CA THR A 59 5.70 11.81 13.69
C THR A 59 6.70 11.66 12.56
N HIS A 60 7.95 12.02 12.81
CA HIS A 60 9.05 11.81 11.87
C HIS A 60 9.87 10.60 12.32
N ILE A 61 9.69 9.47 11.63
CA ILE A 61 10.34 8.20 11.97
C ILE A 61 11.60 8.08 11.11
N ILE A 62 12.76 8.21 11.74
CA ILE A 62 14.06 8.21 11.06
C ILE A 62 14.75 6.85 11.19
N ASN A 63 15.97 6.73 10.68
CA ASN A 63 16.77 5.52 10.80
C ASN A 63 16.84 5.04 12.26
N HIS A 64 16.55 3.74 12.49
CA HIS A 64 16.39 3.09 13.80
C HIS A 64 15.11 3.42 14.57
N GLY A 65 14.33 4.38 14.10
CA GLY A 65 13.00 4.67 14.61
C GLY A 65 12.00 3.58 14.26
N GLN A 66 11.23 3.15 15.25
CA GLN A 66 10.11 2.25 15.11
C GLN A 66 8.89 2.82 15.85
N GLN A 67 7.80 3.06 15.14
CA GLN A 67 6.52 3.42 15.73
C GLN A 67 5.55 2.22 15.67
N ASN A 68 5.19 1.68 16.82
CA ASN A 68 4.19 0.61 16.97
C ASN A 68 2.83 1.21 17.30
N VAL A 69 1.95 1.29 16.32
CA VAL A 69 0.58 1.80 16.43
C VAL A 69 -0.36 0.63 16.70
N HIS A 70 -0.49 0.25 17.97
CA HIS A 70 -1.26 -0.93 18.39
C HIS A 70 -2.47 -0.47 19.21
N GLY A 71 -3.62 -0.32 18.56
CA GLY A 71 -4.85 0.19 19.18
C GLY A 71 -5.01 1.72 19.20
N GLY A 72 -3.91 2.47 19.01
CA GLY A 72 -3.91 3.93 18.92
C GLY A 72 -4.03 4.50 17.50
N VAL A 73 -3.84 5.81 17.37
CA VAL A 73 -3.92 6.54 16.09
C VAL A 73 -2.62 7.29 15.80
N SER A 74 -2.14 7.23 14.56
CA SER A 74 -0.99 7.99 14.06
C SER A 74 -1.39 8.79 12.82
N ASN A 75 -1.25 10.11 12.84
CA ASN A 75 -1.65 10.99 11.75
C ASN A 75 -0.43 11.68 11.13
N GLY A 76 -0.31 11.64 9.81
CA GLY A 76 0.70 12.41 9.07
C GLY A 76 2.14 11.96 9.33
N SER A 77 2.35 10.69 9.66
CA SER A 77 3.72 10.19 9.89
C SER A 77 4.57 10.29 8.62
N LEU A 78 5.82 10.73 8.76
CA LEU A 78 6.85 10.66 7.71
C LEU A 78 7.83 9.55 8.09
N ILE A 79 7.95 8.52 7.24
CA ILE A 79 8.87 7.40 7.44
C ILE A 79 10.04 7.53 6.47
N GLU A 80 11.20 7.92 7.00
CA GLU A 80 12.42 8.03 6.20
C GLU A 80 13.19 6.70 6.12
N SER A 81 14.27 6.69 5.34
CA SER A 81 15.13 5.52 5.19
C SER A 81 15.60 4.97 6.54
N GLY A 82 15.36 3.67 6.75
CA GLY A 82 15.65 2.98 8.01
C GLY A 82 14.60 3.15 9.11
N GLY A 83 13.59 3.99 8.90
CA GLY A 83 12.44 4.13 9.78
C GLY A 83 11.37 3.06 9.51
N TYR A 84 10.62 2.71 10.54
CA TYR A 84 9.59 1.67 10.49
C TYR A 84 8.32 2.06 11.23
N GLN A 85 7.15 1.86 10.61
CA GLN A 85 5.85 1.96 11.26
C GLN A 85 5.15 0.60 11.22
N ASP A 86 4.75 0.11 12.39
CA ASP A 86 4.05 -1.16 12.58
C ASP A 86 2.62 -0.87 13.05
N ILE A 87 1.62 -1.33 12.32
CA ILE A 87 0.21 -1.04 12.62
C ILE A 87 -0.51 -2.37 12.83
N GLY A 88 -1.19 -2.51 13.95
CA GLY A 88 -1.87 -3.75 14.29
C GLY A 88 -2.87 -3.58 15.42
N SER A 89 -3.55 -4.65 15.77
CA SER A 89 -4.43 -4.66 16.93
C SER A 89 -3.67 -4.75 18.26
N HIS A 90 -4.28 -4.19 19.30
CA HIS A 90 -3.94 -4.49 20.69
C HIS A 90 -5.23 -4.81 21.45
N ASN A 91 -5.37 -6.05 21.95
CA ASN A 91 -6.62 -6.54 22.54
C ASN A 91 -7.79 -6.37 21.55
N ASN A 92 -8.82 -5.61 21.94
CA ASN A 92 -10.00 -5.33 21.11
C ASN A 92 -9.92 -3.99 20.36
N PHE A 93 -8.75 -3.34 20.35
CA PHE A 93 -8.54 -2.05 19.69
C PHE A 93 -7.75 -2.22 18.40
N VAL A 94 -8.19 -1.49 17.36
CA VAL A 94 -7.53 -1.47 16.05
C VAL A 94 -6.50 -0.35 16.02
N GLY A 95 -5.31 -0.62 15.46
CA GLY A 95 -4.32 0.41 15.19
C GLY A 95 -4.66 1.15 13.90
N GLN A 96 -4.54 2.49 13.91
CA GLN A 96 -4.86 3.32 12.75
C GLN A 96 -3.71 4.23 12.37
N ALA A 97 -3.32 4.24 11.10
CA ALA A 97 -2.41 5.23 10.54
C ALA A 97 -3.05 5.99 9.38
N ASN A 98 -3.04 7.32 9.46
CA ASN A 98 -3.69 8.20 8.49
C ASN A 98 -2.65 9.09 7.81
N ASN A 99 -2.70 9.18 6.48
CA ASN A 99 -1.87 10.08 5.67
C ASN A 99 -0.36 9.89 5.90
N THR A 100 0.08 8.65 6.11
CA THR A 100 1.51 8.33 6.24
C THR A 100 2.21 8.60 4.90
N THR A 101 3.36 9.26 4.95
CA THR A 101 4.28 9.40 3.81
C THR A 101 5.48 8.48 4.01
N ILE A 102 5.71 7.56 3.08
CA ILE A 102 6.88 6.67 3.08
C ILE A 102 7.90 7.23 2.09
N ASN A 103 9.06 7.62 2.61
CA ASN A 103 10.19 8.16 1.85
C ASN A 103 11.46 7.35 2.13
N GLY A 104 11.44 6.09 1.70
CA GLY A 104 12.55 5.14 1.81
C GLY A 104 12.48 4.23 3.03
N GLY A 105 11.52 4.48 3.93
CA GLY A 105 11.22 3.63 5.08
C GLY A 105 10.26 2.48 4.76
N ARG A 106 9.65 1.94 5.82
CA ARG A 106 8.69 0.84 5.71
C ARG A 106 7.48 1.01 6.63
N GLN A 107 6.29 0.68 6.11
CA GLN A 107 5.06 0.53 6.89
C GLN A 107 4.57 -0.92 6.79
N SER A 108 4.31 -1.58 7.92
CA SER A 108 3.63 -2.88 7.96
C SER A 108 2.24 -2.73 8.58
N ILE A 109 1.25 -3.36 7.96
CA ILE A 109 -0.13 -3.40 8.42
C ILE A 109 -0.49 -4.86 8.69
N HIS A 110 -0.63 -5.18 9.97
CA HIS A 110 -0.96 -6.52 10.48
C HIS A 110 -2.46 -6.64 10.80
N ASP A 111 -2.84 -7.80 11.33
CA ASP A 111 -4.21 -8.10 11.74
C ASP A 111 -4.81 -7.03 12.67
N GLY A 112 -5.97 -6.50 12.29
CA GLY A 112 -6.64 -5.39 12.96
C GLY A 112 -5.95 -4.03 12.82
N GLY A 113 -4.93 -3.92 11.97
CA GLY A 113 -4.33 -2.66 11.55
C GLY A 113 -5.04 -2.08 10.33
N ILE A 114 -5.24 -0.75 10.34
CA ILE A 114 -5.85 -0.01 9.22
C ILE A 114 -4.94 1.16 8.86
N SER A 115 -4.58 1.28 7.59
CA SER A 115 -3.92 2.47 7.06
C SER A 115 -4.77 3.14 5.99
N THR A 116 -4.89 4.47 6.06
CA THR A 116 -5.70 5.26 5.13
C THR A 116 -4.87 6.40 4.55
N GLY A 117 -4.86 6.54 3.22
CA GLY A 117 -4.24 7.68 2.52
C GLY A 117 -2.71 7.65 2.49
N THR A 118 -2.09 6.48 2.58
CA THR A 118 -0.63 6.38 2.52
C THR A 118 -0.09 6.82 1.16
N THR A 119 0.95 7.66 1.16
CA THR A 119 1.71 8.03 -0.04
C THR A 119 3.09 7.38 0.02
N ILE A 120 3.42 6.57 -0.99
CA ILE A 120 4.72 5.90 -1.13
C ILE A 120 5.54 6.64 -2.19
N GLU A 121 6.36 7.58 -1.75
CA GLU A 121 7.34 8.25 -2.61
C GLU A 121 8.47 7.27 -2.97
N SER A 122 8.97 6.55 -1.97
CA SER A 122 9.93 5.45 -2.09
C SER A 122 9.83 4.51 -0.87
N GLY A 123 10.46 3.33 -0.89
CA GLY A 123 10.34 2.36 0.20
C GLY A 123 9.15 1.41 0.02
N ASN A 124 8.62 0.86 1.12
CA ASN A 124 7.63 -0.23 1.07
C ASN A 124 6.45 -0.06 2.04
N GLN A 125 5.26 -0.45 1.59
CA GLN A 125 4.12 -0.77 2.44
C GLN A 125 3.82 -2.27 2.33
N ASP A 126 3.75 -2.98 3.45
CA ASP A 126 3.34 -4.38 3.51
C ASP A 126 1.98 -4.51 4.21
N VAL A 127 1.03 -5.15 3.54
CA VAL A 127 -0.32 -5.40 4.04
C VAL A 127 -0.48 -6.90 4.25
N TYR A 128 -0.35 -7.33 5.50
CA TYR A 128 -0.41 -8.73 5.88
C TYR A 128 -1.84 -9.20 6.13
N LYS A 129 -2.01 -10.50 6.35
CA LYS A 129 -3.29 -11.13 6.69
C LYS A 129 -4.02 -10.37 7.81
N GLY A 130 -5.26 -9.98 7.53
CA GLY A 130 -6.13 -9.22 8.44
C GLY A 130 -5.85 -7.71 8.49
N GLY A 131 -4.78 -7.23 7.83
CA GLY A 131 -4.48 -5.82 7.65
C GLY A 131 -5.24 -5.22 6.47
N ILE A 132 -5.56 -3.93 6.58
CA ILE A 132 -6.33 -3.17 5.58
C ILE A 132 -5.60 -1.90 5.19
N SER A 133 -5.41 -1.67 3.89
CA SER A 133 -4.87 -0.44 3.32
C SER A 133 -5.91 0.22 2.42
N ASN A 134 -6.21 1.51 2.63
CA ASN A 134 -7.21 2.25 1.87
C ASN A 134 -6.60 3.50 1.23
N GLY A 135 -6.79 3.69 -0.07
CA GLY A 135 -6.39 4.92 -0.76
C GLY A 135 -4.88 5.12 -0.88
N THR A 136 -4.10 4.04 -0.95
CA THR A 136 -2.64 4.14 -1.09
C THR A 136 -2.26 4.66 -2.47
N THR A 137 -1.38 5.67 -2.53
CA THR A 137 -0.78 6.20 -3.76
C THR A 137 0.69 5.77 -3.86
N ILE A 138 1.08 5.11 -4.94
CA ILE A 138 2.43 4.55 -5.15
C ILE A 138 3.13 5.28 -6.30
N LYS A 139 4.10 6.15 -6.00
CA LYS A 139 4.80 6.97 -7.00
C LYS A 139 6.12 6.37 -7.49
N GLY A 140 6.89 5.73 -6.60
CA GLY A 140 8.19 5.13 -6.96
C GLY A 140 8.60 3.90 -6.13
N GLY A 141 8.01 3.70 -4.95
CA GLY A 141 8.23 2.50 -4.12
C GLY A 141 7.29 1.33 -4.47
N ALA A 142 7.05 0.47 -3.48
CA ALA A 142 6.19 -0.70 -3.62
C ALA A 142 5.13 -0.86 -2.52
N SER A 143 3.97 -1.42 -2.88
CA SER A 143 2.98 -1.96 -1.94
C SER A 143 2.88 -3.48 -2.13
N ARG A 144 3.02 -4.25 -1.06
CA ARG A 144 2.90 -5.71 -1.07
C ARG A 144 1.72 -6.14 -0.23
N VAL A 145 0.74 -6.79 -0.85
CA VAL A 145 -0.47 -7.31 -0.19
C VAL A 145 -0.32 -8.82 -0.06
N GLU A 146 -0.08 -9.31 1.16
CA GLU A 146 0.17 -10.73 1.47
C GLU A 146 -0.90 -11.26 2.43
N GLY A 147 -2.00 -11.78 1.87
CA GLY A 147 -3.19 -12.22 2.60
C GLY A 147 -4.05 -11.09 3.20
N GLY A 148 -3.61 -9.83 3.08
CA GLY A 148 -4.35 -8.64 3.48
C GLY A 148 -5.30 -8.12 2.40
N SER A 149 -5.89 -6.95 2.65
CA SER A 149 -6.78 -6.26 1.71
C SER A 149 -6.30 -4.84 1.42
N ALA A 150 -6.28 -4.46 0.15
CA ALA A 150 -5.96 -3.13 -0.31
C ALA A 150 -7.08 -2.58 -1.19
N ASN A 151 -7.61 -1.39 -0.87
CA ASN A 151 -8.74 -0.78 -1.58
C ASN A 151 -8.38 0.61 -2.14
N GLY A 152 -8.79 0.89 -3.37
CA GLY A 152 -8.67 2.22 -4.00
C GLY A 152 -7.23 2.66 -4.23
N ILE A 153 -6.39 1.78 -4.78
CA ILE A 153 -4.95 2.03 -4.98
C ILE A 153 -4.73 2.83 -6.25
N LEU A 154 -3.86 3.83 -6.18
CA LEU A 154 -3.35 4.55 -7.34
C LEU A 154 -1.86 4.24 -7.53
N ILE A 155 -1.51 3.59 -8.64
CA ILE A 155 -0.11 3.31 -9.01
C ILE A 155 0.31 4.31 -10.08
N ASP A 156 1.09 5.32 -9.69
CA ASP A 156 1.52 6.45 -10.52
C ASP A 156 3.05 6.46 -10.74
N GLY A 157 3.61 5.28 -10.95
CA GLY A 157 5.02 5.07 -11.28
C GLY A 157 5.71 3.93 -10.51
N GLY A 158 5.19 3.58 -9.32
CA GLY A 158 5.71 2.45 -8.52
C GLY A 158 5.09 1.10 -8.88
N SER A 159 5.12 0.17 -7.93
CA SER A 159 4.54 -1.17 -8.12
C SER A 159 3.65 -1.65 -6.98
N GLN A 160 2.69 -2.51 -7.31
CA GLN A 160 1.93 -3.29 -6.33
C GLN A 160 2.13 -4.78 -6.60
N ILE A 161 2.35 -5.58 -5.55
CA ILE A 161 2.39 -7.04 -5.62
C ILE A 161 1.28 -7.60 -4.72
N VAL A 162 0.31 -8.30 -5.29
CA VAL A 162 -0.77 -8.98 -4.57
C VAL A 162 -0.49 -10.48 -4.61
N LYS A 163 -0.28 -11.09 -3.44
CA LYS A 163 0.13 -12.49 -3.33
C LYS A 163 -0.41 -13.21 -2.11
N VAL A 164 -0.34 -14.54 -2.14
CA VAL A 164 -0.70 -15.42 -1.00
C VAL A 164 -2.11 -15.10 -0.51
N GLN A 165 -3.11 -15.26 -1.38
CA GLN A 165 -4.51 -14.95 -1.08
C GLN A 165 -4.76 -13.47 -0.73
N GLY A 166 -3.88 -12.57 -1.16
CA GLY A 166 -4.09 -11.13 -1.04
C GLY A 166 -5.24 -10.66 -1.93
N HIS A 167 -5.89 -9.57 -1.52
CA HIS A 167 -6.98 -8.96 -2.28
C HIS A 167 -6.69 -7.48 -2.56
N ALA A 168 -6.82 -7.08 -3.83
CA ALA A 168 -6.77 -5.68 -4.23
C ALA A 168 -8.05 -5.28 -4.97
N ASP A 169 -8.73 -4.23 -4.51
CA ASP A 169 -9.95 -3.71 -5.12
C ASP A 169 -9.77 -2.27 -5.59
N GLY A 170 -10.29 -1.94 -6.77
CA GLY A 170 -10.32 -0.58 -7.29
C GLY A 170 -8.93 0.00 -7.61
N THR A 171 -8.00 -0.84 -8.06
CA THR A 171 -6.65 -0.39 -8.41
C THR A 171 -6.65 0.35 -9.76
N THR A 172 -6.06 1.54 -9.80
CA THR A 172 -5.77 2.29 -11.03
C THR A 172 -4.28 2.26 -11.31
N ILE A 173 -3.89 1.76 -12.47
CA ILE A 173 -2.48 1.62 -12.89
C ILE A 173 -2.19 2.62 -14.00
N ASN A 174 -1.55 3.73 -13.66
CA ASN A 174 -1.14 4.73 -14.65
C ASN A 174 0.14 4.31 -15.38
N LYS A 175 0.52 5.11 -16.37
CA LYS A 175 1.76 4.93 -17.14
C LYS A 175 2.97 4.74 -16.21
N SER A 176 3.82 3.78 -16.57
CA SER A 176 4.98 3.33 -15.78
C SER A 176 4.66 2.58 -14.48
N GLY A 177 3.40 2.51 -14.04
CA GLY A 177 2.97 1.68 -12.93
C GLY A 177 2.83 0.20 -13.31
N SER A 178 3.01 -0.70 -12.34
CA SER A 178 2.81 -2.14 -12.49
C SER A 178 2.02 -2.73 -11.32
N GLN A 179 1.09 -3.65 -11.61
CA GLN A 179 0.48 -4.52 -10.61
C GLN A 179 0.74 -5.98 -10.96
N ASP A 180 1.30 -6.73 -10.03
CA ASP A 180 1.55 -8.16 -10.16
C ASP A 180 0.58 -8.92 -9.24
N VAL A 181 -0.30 -9.75 -9.80
CA VAL A 181 -1.30 -10.54 -9.07
C VAL A 181 -0.95 -12.01 -9.19
N VAL A 182 -0.45 -12.60 -8.10
CA VAL A 182 0.18 -13.93 -8.14
C VAL A 182 -0.27 -14.84 -6.99
N GLN A 183 -0.02 -16.15 -7.12
CA GLN A 183 -0.13 -17.12 -6.01
C GLN A 183 -1.53 -17.18 -5.36
N GLY A 184 -2.57 -17.41 -6.17
CA GLY A 184 -3.94 -17.60 -5.71
C GLY A 184 -4.60 -16.33 -5.19
N SER A 185 -4.17 -15.17 -5.69
CA SER A 185 -4.69 -13.87 -5.27
C SER A 185 -5.85 -13.40 -6.14
N LEU A 186 -6.52 -12.32 -5.70
CA LEU A 186 -7.65 -11.74 -6.39
C LEU A 186 -7.46 -10.22 -6.56
N ALA A 187 -7.58 -9.73 -7.79
CA ALA A 187 -7.76 -8.30 -8.05
C ALA A 187 -9.11 -8.03 -8.72
N THR A 188 -9.84 -7.03 -8.22
CA THR A 188 -11.16 -6.63 -8.71
C THR A 188 -11.17 -5.16 -9.11
N ASN A 189 -12.04 -4.80 -10.05
CA ASN A 189 -12.29 -3.42 -10.45
C ASN A 189 -11.01 -2.66 -10.87
N THR A 190 -10.10 -3.35 -11.56
CA THR A 190 -8.81 -2.76 -11.96
C THR A 190 -8.97 -1.92 -13.22
N THR A 191 -8.42 -0.70 -13.22
CA THR A 191 -8.29 0.15 -14.41
C THR A 191 -6.83 0.27 -14.81
N ILE A 192 -6.46 -0.21 -16.00
CA ILE A 192 -5.11 -0.12 -16.55
C ILE A 192 -5.05 1.05 -17.53
N ASN A 193 -4.49 2.18 -17.09
CA ASN A 193 -4.44 3.45 -17.80
C ASN A 193 -3.01 3.79 -18.28
N GLY A 194 -2.49 2.99 -19.22
CA GLY A 194 -1.13 3.12 -19.75
C GLY A 194 -0.05 2.37 -18.95
N GLY A 195 -0.42 1.76 -17.81
CA GLY A 195 0.43 0.88 -17.02
C GLY A 195 0.30 -0.60 -17.42
N ARG A 196 0.75 -1.50 -16.53
CA ARG A 196 0.70 -2.94 -16.75
C ARG A 196 0.11 -3.71 -15.58
N GLN A 197 -0.75 -4.69 -15.86
CA GLN A 197 -1.11 -5.75 -14.92
C GLN A 197 -0.53 -7.08 -15.39
N TYR A 198 0.21 -7.77 -14.52
CA TYR A 198 0.69 -9.14 -14.71
C TYR A 198 -0.07 -10.08 -13.78
N VAL A 199 -0.62 -11.17 -14.31
CA VAL A 199 -1.44 -12.12 -13.56
C VAL A 199 -0.91 -13.53 -13.76
N GLU A 200 -0.57 -14.21 -12.67
CA GLU A 200 -0.07 -15.59 -12.69
C GLU A 200 -0.71 -16.46 -11.60
N GLN A 201 -1.21 -17.64 -11.97
CA GLN A 201 -1.87 -18.58 -11.05
C GLN A 201 -2.91 -17.91 -10.13
N SER A 202 -3.68 -16.96 -10.68
CA SER A 202 -4.56 -16.07 -9.92
C SER A 202 -5.86 -15.76 -10.70
N THR A 203 -6.74 -14.96 -10.09
CA THR A 203 -7.96 -14.47 -10.73
C THR A 203 -8.01 -12.95 -10.73
N VAL A 204 -8.47 -12.37 -11.84
CA VAL A 204 -8.80 -10.95 -11.94
C VAL A 204 -10.21 -10.79 -12.49
N GLU A 205 -10.97 -9.84 -11.94
CA GLU A 205 -12.37 -9.62 -12.30
C GLU A 205 -12.64 -8.14 -12.56
N THR A 206 -13.50 -7.84 -13.52
CA THR A 206 -13.90 -6.46 -13.86
C THR A 206 -12.69 -5.58 -14.15
N THR A 207 -11.90 -5.98 -15.17
CA THR A 207 -10.73 -5.20 -15.60
C THR A 207 -11.06 -4.32 -16.79
N THR A 208 -10.74 -3.03 -16.72
CA THR A 208 -10.78 -2.11 -17.86
C THR A 208 -9.38 -1.77 -18.32
N ILE A 209 -9.06 -2.07 -19.59
CA ILE A 209 -7.74 -1.82 -20.19
C ILE A 209 -7.86 -0.66 -21.18
N LYS A 210 -7.35 0.51 -20.81
CA LYS A 210 -7.41 1.72 -21.64
C LYS A 210 -6.22 1.82 -22.59
N ASN A 211 -6.22 2.84 -23.44
CA ASN A 211 -5.17 3.11 -24.42
C ASN A 211 -3.75 3.04 -23.80
N GLY A 212 -2.90 2.19 -24.40
CA GLY A 212 -1.53 1.93 -23.94
C GLY A 212 -1.41 1.07 -22.67
N GLY A 213 -2.53 0.69 -22.05
CA GLY A 213 -2.56 -0.26 -20.94
C GLY A 213 -2.37 -1.69 -21.41
N GLU A 214 -1.72 -2.50 -20.58
CA GLU A 214 -1.44 -3.90 -20.89
C GLU A 214 -1.85 -4.83 -19.74
N GLN A 215 -2.62 -5.87 -20.04
CA GLN A 215 -2.85 -7.00 -19.14
C GLN A 215 -2.20 -8.25 -19.72
N ARG A 216 -1.33 -8.92 -18.94
CA ARG A 216 -0.77 -10.22 -19.29
C ARG A 216 -1.25 -11.28 -18.31
N VAL A 217 -1.85 -12.34 -18.82
CA VAL A 217 -2.49 -13.39 -18.03
C VAL A 217 -1.80 -14.72 -18.33
N TYR A 218 -1.31 -15.41 -17.29
CA TYR A 218 -0.62 -16.69 -17.36
C TYR A 218 -1.25 -17.68 -16.38
N GLU A 219 -1.64 -18.87 -16.84
CA GLU A 219 -2.22 -19.93 -15.97
C GLU A 219 -3.32 -19.40 -15.03
N SER A 220 -4.09 -18.42 -15.51
CA SER A 220 -4.97 -17.57 -14.69
C SER A 220 -6.34 -17.37 -15.33
N ARG A 221 -7.26 -16.77 -14.55
CA ARG A 221 -8.60 -16.44 -14.99
C ARG A 221 -8.78 -14.92 -15.06
N ALA A 222 -9.17 -14.40 -16.22
CA ALA A 222 -9.60 -13.03 -16.39
C ALA A 222 -11.11 -12.99 -16.68
N LEU A 223 -11.90 -12.40 -15.80
CA LEU A 223 -13.35 -12.34 -15.91
C LEU A 223 -13.78 -10.88 -16.13
N ASP A 224 -14.79 -10.70 -17.00
CA ASP A 224 -15.43 -9.40 -17.25
C ASP A 224 -14.41 -8.32 -17.65
N THR A 225 -13.62 -8.61 -18.69
CA THR A 225 -12.60 -7.69 -19.20
C THR A 225 -13.17 -6.78 -20.29
N THR A 226 -12.94 -5.48 -20.16
CA THR A 226 -13.25 -4.47 -21.17
C THR A 226 -11.95 -3.89 -21.74
N ILE A 227 -11.75 -3.94 -23.05
CA ILE A 227 -10.54 -3.47 -23.72
C ILE A 227 -10.85 -2.25 -24.61
N GLU A 228 -10.40 -1.06 -24.20
CA GLU A 228 -10.66 0.24 -24.82
C GLU A 228 -9.34 0.90 -25.27
N GLY A 229 -8.73 0.38 -26.33
CA GLY A 229 -7.44 0.88 -26.85
C GLY A 229 -6.20 0.22 -26.26
N GLY A 230 -6.36 -0.63 -25.25
CA GLY A 230 -5.27 -1.39 -24.63
C GLY A 230 -5.10 -2.80 -25.20
N THR A 231 -4.25 -3.59 -24.55
CA THR A 231 -3.99 -4.99 -24.95
C THR A 231 -4.19 -5.95 -23.79
N GLN A 232 -4.95 -7.02 -24.02
CA GLN A 232 -4.96 -8.21 -23.18
C GLN A 232 -4.21 -9.35 -23.88
N SER A 233 -3.27 -9.99 -23.20
CA SER A 233 -2.57 -11.18 -23.70
C SER A 233 -2.83 -12.38 -22.80
N LEU A 234 -3.47 -13.40 -23.36
CA LEU A 234 -3.75 -14.68 -22.72
C LEU A 234 -2.68 -15.69 -23.12
N ASN A 235 -1.91 -16.15 -22.14
CA ASN A 235 -0.77 -17.05 -22.32
C ASN A 235 -0.89 -18.27 -21.39
N SER A 236 -0.25 -19.37 -21.77
CA SER A 236 -0.04 -20.57 -20.95
C SER A 236 -1.29 -21.00 -20.16
N LYS A 237 -2.24 -21.65 -20.83
CA LYS A 237 -3.46 -22.21 -20.18
C LYS A 237 -4.31 -21.17 -19.43
N SER A 238 -4.20 -19.91 -19.81
CA SER A 238 -5.08 -18.87 -19.26
C SER A 238 -6.48 -18.96 -19.85
N THR A 239 -7.45 -18.41 -19.12
CA THR A 239 -8.85 -18.36 -19.55
C THR A 239 -9.36 -16.94 -19.39
N ALA A 240 -9.97 -16.39 -20.44
CA ALA A 240 -10.78 -15.17 -20.34
C ALA A 240 -12.25 -15.49 -20.54
N LYS A 241 -13.12 -14.80 -19.78
CA LYS A 241 -14.56 -14.84 -19.97
C LYS A 241 -15.15 -13.45 -19.98
N ASN A 242 -16.24 -13.30 -20.71
CA ASN A 242 -17.01 -12.07 -20.83
C ASN A 242 -16.15 -10.89 -21.31
N THR A 243 -15.28 -11.14 -22.30
CA THR A 243 -14.42 -10.08 -22.83
C THR A 243 -15.18 -9.24 -23.85
N HIS A 244 -15.11 -7.91 -23.70
CA HIS A 244 -15.59 -6.92 -24.68
C HIS A 244 -14.39 -6.17 -25.27
N ILE A 245 -14.28 -6.17 -26.59
CA ILE A 245 -13.16 -5.52 -27.29
C ILE A 245 -13.68 -4.33 -28.10
N TYR A 246 -13.38 -3.12 -27.63
CA TYR A 246 -13.76 -1.87 -28.28
C TYR A 246 -12.69 -1.38 -29.27
N SER A 247 -12.98 -0.27 -29.95
CA SER A 247 -12.11 0.32 -30.96
C SER A 247 -10.69 0.56 -30.44
N GLY A 248 -9.69 0.08 -31.18
CA GLY A 248 -8.28 0.13 -30.80
C GLY A 248 -7.85 -0.90 -29.76
N GLY A 249 -8.80 -1.60 -29.12
CA GLY A 249 -8.51 -2.68 -28.18
C GLY A 249 -8.04 -3.94 -28.90
N THR A 250 -7.09 -4.67 -28.31
CA THR A 250 -6.60 -5.94 -28.83
C THR A 250 -6.62 -7.01 -27.76
N GLN A 251 -7.24 -8.17 -28.05
CA GLN A 251 -7.02 -9.39 -27.28
C GLN A 251 -6.16 -10.34 -28.11
N ILE A 252 -5.11 -10.88 -27.50
CA ILE A 252 -4.21 -11.89 -28.08
C ILE A 252 -4.37 -13.18 -27.28
N VAL A 253 -4.66 -14.28 -27.97
CA VAL A 253 -4.86 -15.60 -27.35
C VAL A 253 -3.84 -16.59 -27.90
N ASP A 254 -3.01 -17.16 -27.03
CA ASP A 254 -2.08 -18.22 -27.42
C ASP A 254 -2.77 -19.57 -27.64
N ASN A 255 -2.04 -20.52 -28.23
CA ASN A 255 -2.57 -21.84 -28.60
C ASN A 255 -2.93 -22.75 -27.41
N THR A 256 -2.60 -22.35 -26.19
CA THR A 256 -2.92 -23.11 -24.97
C THR A 256 -4.02 -22.47 -24.13
N SER A 257 -4.40 -21.23 -24.45
CA SER A 257 -5.35 -20.43 -23.71
C SER A 257 -6.72 -20.47 -24.36
N THR A 258 -7.74 -20.09 -23.60
CA THR A 258 -9.12 -19.98 -24.09
C THR A 258 -9.67 -18.59 -23.82
N SER A 259 -10.51 -18.11 -24.72
CA SER A 259 -11.22 -16.85 -24.55
C SER A 259 -12.66 -17.01 -24.99
N ASP A 260 -13.58 -16.60 -24.11
CA ASP A 260 -14.98 -16.41 -24.41
C ASP A 260 -15.22 -14.89 -24.59
N VAL A 261 -15.12 -14.46 -25.84
CA VAL A 261 -15.31 -13.05 -26.26
C VAL A 261 -16.77 -12.88 -26.61
N ILE A 262 -17.46 -12.00 -25.90
CA ILE A 262 -18.88 -11.72 -26.13
C ILE A 262 -19.04 -10.87 -27.39
N GLU A 263 -18.23 -9.81 -27.53
CA GLU A 263 -18.36 -8.88 -28.65
C GLU A 263 -17.02 -8.22 -29.02
N VAL A 264 -16.78 -8.12 -30.33
CA VAL A 264 -15.69 -7.33 -30.92
C VAL A 264 -16.34 -6.19 -31.71
N TYR A 265 -16.26 -4.97 -31.19
CA TYR A 265 -16.82 -3.79 -31.84
C TYR A 265 -15.91 -3.29 -32.97
N SER A 266 -16.44 -2.37 -33.80
CA SER A 266 -15.71 -1.80 -34.93
C SER A 266 -14.34 -1.23 -34.52
N GLY A 267 -13.28 -1.76 -35.14
CA GLY A 267 -11.89 -1.38 -34.85
C GLY A 267 -11.25 -2.10 -33.66
N GLY A 268 -11.96 -3.00 -32.98
CA GLY A 268 -11.37 -3.95 -32.04
C GLY A 268 -10.74 -5.15 -32.76
N VAL A 269 -9.74 -5.77 -32.13
CA VAL A 269 -9.01 -6.91 -32.71
C VAL A 269 -9.00 -8.08 -31.73
N LEU A 270 -9.40 -9.25 -32.23
CA LEU A 270 -9.16 -10.53 -31.59
C LEU A 270 -8.13 -11.30 -32.44
N ASP A 271 -6.91 -11.43 -31.92
CA ASP A 271 -5.82 -12.19 -32.54
C ASP A 271 -5.69 -13.55 -31.85
N VAL A 272 -5.92 -14.62 -32.61
CA VAL A 272 -5.88 -15.99 -32.10
C VAL A 272 -4.79 -16.74 -32.84
N ARG A 273 -3.74 -17.15 -32.10
CA ARG A 273 -2.63 -17.93 -32.68
C ARG A 273 -3.12 -19.32 -33.06
N GLU A 274 -2.61 -19.86 -34.17
CA GLU A 274 -3.02 -21.17 -34.69
C GLU A 274 -3.03 -22.25 -33.60
N GLY A 275 -4.17 -22.94 -33.45
CA GLY A 275 -4.35 -24.03 -32.49
C GLY A 275 -5.08 -23.69 -31.19
N ALA A 276 -5.44 -22.42 -30.93
CA ALA A 276 -6.26 -22.08 -29.76
C ALA A 276 -7.72 -22.56 -29.93
N ASN A 277 -8.31 -23.12 -28.87
CA ASN A 277 -9.68 -23.63 -28.89
C ASN A 277 -10.70 -22.49 -28.82
N LYS A 278 -11.49 -22.35 -29.89
CA LYS A 278 -12.55 -21.35 -30.04
C LYS A 278 -13.84 -21.86 -29.40
N PHE A 279 -14.46 -21.08 -28.51
CA PHE A 279 -15.91 -21.14 -28.33
C PHE A 279 -16.46 -19.81 -28.84
N LEU A 280 -16.98 -19.83 -30.07
CA LEU A 280 -17.90 -18.80 -30.55
C LEU A 280 -19.30 -19.25 -30.12
N ILE A 281 -20.08 -18.35 -29.53
CA ILE A 281 -21.53 -18.44 -29.52
C ILE A 281 -22.05 -17.24 -30.31
#